data_AF-A0A831NSB3-F1
#
_entry.id   AF-A0A831NSB3-F1
#
_cell.length_a   1.000
_cell.length_b   1.000
_cell.length_c   1.000
_cell.angle_alpha   90.00
_cell.angle_beta   90.00
_cell.angle_gamma   90.00
#
_symmetry.space_group_name_H-M   'P 1'
#
loop_
_entity.id
_entity.type
_entity.pdbx_description
1 polymer ?
#
loop_
_entity_poly.entity_id
_entity_poly.type
_entity_poly.pdbx_seq_one_letter_code
_entity_poly.pdbx_strand_id
1 'polypeptide(L)'
;MLFSKLAEYFEKLEATSSRLLLIDILTELFREIKTEEIGKVSYLIQGRVAPFYEPLEMGMAEKTVAASIAKAYGIGREEVLKEYGKVGDLGLVVQQLSDIKCHPERSEGSQDSKSKSRDSSPPTATQLLADRNDKLNVSQVFHILTQIAKTTGEGTVEKKQQLLVGLLKQMDAVSAKHLVRIPLGVSRLGIGDPTILDAFAKLKLGDRSKRKLLEGGYNRVSDLGLIGETLWQGGLEAVEKLEIQVGRPIRSQLAERLPSGKTVIEKLGEVNAQRKLDGFRVQIHIDRRQSSAVSHQTVRLFSRNLEETTPMFPEIAEGAIKQIKAKSAILDCEAIGYNPASDEFLPFQETTQRRRKYGIAEMTKKIPLRAFCFDILYKDGISLIDLPLTERLKELKAVVADGDTLVVEEGEMVSEAQRLQDLLDEAISLGLEGLVVKRPDSKYEAGARNFNWVKLKRHSSGELKDTIDCVILGYIFGKGKRSGFGAGSLLVGVYDDKKDEFVTVSKIGTGLSDEEWRGIEVKSQKLKVKSKPARVNSLIIPSVWVEPRLVIEVLADEITRSPVHTAGKTETEPGYALRFPRLVQFREADKKAEDATTVKELIEMYKQQYKK
;
A
#
# COMPACT_ATOMS: atom_id res chain seq x y z
N MET A 1 -19.18 -17.43 -14.31
CA MET A 1 -18.43 -16.99 -15.50
C MET A 1 -17.15 -17.82 -15.63
N LEU A 2 -16.65 -18.09 -16.84
CA LEU A 2 -15.31 -18.68 -17.03
C LEU A 2 -14.21 -17.66 -16.67
N PHE A 3 -13.06 -18.13 -16.19
CA PHE A 3 -11.96 -17.21 -15.85
C PHE A 3 -11.36 -16.54 -17.10
N SER A 4 -11.28 -17.23 -18.23
CA SER A 4 -10.88 -16.67 -19.53
C SER A 4 -11.71 -15.47 -19.92
N LYS A 5 -13.03 -15.55 -19.72
CA LYS A 5 -13.91 -14.41 -19.97
C LYS A 5 -13.59 -13.23 -19.05
N LEU A 6 -13.28 -13.49 -17.78
CA LEU A 6 -12.83 -12.44 -16.85
C LEU A 6 -11.46 -11.88 -17.27
N ALA A 7 -10.55 -12.70 -17.77
CA ALA A 7 -9.24 -12.28 -18.26
C ALA A 7 -9.33 -11.37 -19.50
N GLU A 8 -10.30 -11.60 -20.40
CA GLU A 8 -10.62 -10.66 -21.48
C GLU A 8 -11.02 -9.28 -20.94
N TYR A 9 -11.82 -9.24 -19.88
CA TYR A 9 -12.16 -7.99 -19.21
C TYR A 9 -10.93 -7.33 -18.58
N PHE A 10 -10.01 -8.10 -18.01
CA PHE A 10 -8.74 -7.56 -17.51
C PHE A 10 -7.87 -6.94 -18.61
N GLU A 11 -7.82 -7.52 -19.82
CA GLU A 11 -7.15 -6.89 -20.98
C GLU A 11 -7.80 -5.54 -21.34
N LYS A 12 -9.13 -5.48 -21.40
CA LYS A 12 -9.85 -4.23 -21.68
C LYS A 12 -9.55 -3.15 -20.63
N LEU A 13 -9.51 -3.54 -19.35
CA LEU A 13 -9.21 -2.64 -18.24
C LEU A 13 -7.75 -2.17 -18.27
N GLU A 14 -6.79 -3.05 -18.59
CA GLU A 14 -5.37 -2.69 -18.71
C GLU A 14 -5.11 -1.76 -19.92
N ALA A 15 -5.89 -1.88 -20.99
CA ALA A 15 -5.73 -1.10 -22.21
C ALA A 15 -6.15 0.39 -22.08
N THR A 16 -6.77 0.80 -20.97
CA THR A 16 -7.26 2.17 -20.78
C THR A 16 -6.82 2.80 -19.47
N SER A 17 -6.53 4.09 -19.51
CA SER A 17 -6.30 4.93 -18.33
C SER A 17 -7.51 5.82 -17.99
N SER A 18 -8.54 5.81 -18.85
CA SER A 18 -9.74 6.64 -18.65
C SER A 18 -10.62 6.05 -17.57
N ARG A 19 -10.79 6.78 -16.46
CA ARG A 19 -11.68 6.39 -15.36
C ARG A 19 -13.10 6.07 -15.84
N LEU A 20 -13.61 6.81 -16.83
CA LEU A 20 -14.98 6.59 -17.33
C LEU A 20 -15.09 5.28 -18.10
N LEU A 21 -14.11 4.99 -18.97
CA LEU A 21 -14.07 3.72 -19.69
C LEU A 21 -13.88 2.54 -18.74
N LEU A 22 -13.06 2.68 -17.69
CA LEU A 22 -12.94 1.65 -16.65
C LEU A 22 -14.28 1.34 -15.99
N ILE A 23 -15.06 2.38 -15.65
CA ILE A 23 -16.40 2.21 -15.07
C ILE A 23 -17.34 1.49 -16.05
N ASP A 24 -17.27 1.83 -17.33
CA ASP A 24 -18.12 1.22 -18.36
C ASP A 24 -17.80 -0.26 -18.56
N ILE A 25 -16.51 -0.60 -18.68
CA ILE A 25 -16.05 -1.99 -18.78
C ILE A 25 -16.44 -2.80 -17.54
N LEU A 26 -16.29 -2.22 -16.35
CA LEU A 26 -16.74 -2.88 -15.11
C LEU A 26 -18.26 -3.04 -15.05
N THR A 27 -19.03 -2.06 -15.55
CA THR A 27 -20.49 -2.12 -15.62
C THR A 27 -20.95 -3.27 -16.53
N GLU A 28 -20.27 -3.48 -17.66
CA GLU A 28 -20.49 -4.63 -18.54
C GLU A 28 -20.16 -5.95 -17.84
N LEU A 29 -18.97 -6.04 -17.24
CA LEU A 29 -18.54 -7.23 -16.48
C LEU A 29 -19.54 -7.61 -15.39
N PHE A 30 -19.95 -6.65 -14.55
CA PHE A 30 -20.88 -6.89 -13.45
C PHE A 30 -22.30 -7.24 -13.91
N ARG A 31 -22.66 -6.93 -15.16
CA ARG A 31 -23.94 -7.34 -15.76
C ARG A 31 -23.95 -8.82 -16.15
N GLU A 32 -22.80 -9.37 -16.52
CA GLU A 32 -22.67 -10.74 -17.02
C GLU A 32 -22.41 -11.79 -15.93
N ILE A 33 -21.97 -11.37 -14.73
CA ILE A 33 -21.67 -12.30 -13.64
C ILE A 33 -22.89 -12.60 -12.76
N LYS A 34 -22.90 -13.80 -12.17
CA LYS A 34 -23.94 -14.20 -11.22
C LYS A 34 -23.77 -13.50 -9.88
N THR A 35 -24.86 -13.38 -9.12
CA THR A 35 -24.85 -12.75 -7.80
C THR A 35 -23.80 -13.36 -6.86
N GLU A 36 -23.67 -14.69 -6.82
CA GLU A 36 -22.68 -15.36 -5.96
C GLU A 36 -21.22 -15.15 -6.40
N GLU A 37 -20.97 -14.60 -7.59
CA GLU A 37 -19.63 -14.31 -8.12
C GLU A 37 -19.20 -12.86 -7.89
N ILE A 38 -20.12 -11.96 -7.51
CA ILE A 38 -19.84 -10.52 -7.40
C ILE A 38 -18.72 -10.26 -6.41
N GLY A 39 -18.83 -10.78 -5.17
CA GLY A 39 -17.79 -10.56 -4.18
C GLY A 39 -16.43 -11.11 -4.62
N LYS A 40 -16.44 -12.31 -5.22
CA LYS A 40 -15.23 -12.95 -5.74
C LYS A 40 -14.55 -12.08 -6.82
N VAL A 41 -15.33 -11.61 -7.79
CA VAL A 41 -14.84 -10.77 -8.89
C VAL A 41 -14.36 -9.42 -8.38
N SER A 42 -15.07 -8.79 -7.44
CA SER A 42 -14.65 -7.54 -6.79
C SER A 42 -13.27 -7.66 -6.17
N TYR A 43 -12.96 -8.77 -5.49
CA TYR A 43 -11.62 -8.98 -4.93
C TYR A 43 -10.57 -9.33 -6.00
N LEU A 44 -10.91 -10.17 -6.98
CA LEU A 44 -9.95 -10.59 -8.02
C LEU A 44 -9.49 -9.44 -8.90
N ILE A 45 -10.38 -8.51 -9.26
CA ILE A 45 -10.03 -7.26 -9.98
C ILE A 45 -8.99 -6.45 -9.18
N GLN A 46 -9.05 -6.51 -7.86
CA GLN A 46 -8.09 -5.86 -6.95
C GLN A 46 -6.84 -6.71 -6.67
N GLY A 47 -6.70 -7.86 -7.33
CA GLY A 47 -5.59 -8.79 -7.14
C GLY A 47 -5.64 -9.55 -5.82
N ARG A 48 -6.84 -9.83 -5.29
CA ARG A 48 -7.06 -10.37 -3.93
C ARG A 48 -8.12 -11.47 -3.92
N VAL A 49 -8.23 -12.13 -2.77
CA VAL A 49 -9.24 -13.16 -2.49
C VAL A 49 -10.02 -12.90 -1.21
N ALA A 50 -9.89 -11.70 -0.65
CA ALA A 50 -10.60 -11.26 0.56
C ALA A 50 -10.55 -9.73 0.67
N PRO A 51 -11.41 -9.13 1.53
CA PRO A 51 -11.31 -7.73 1.93
C PRO A 51 -9.95 -7.38 2.56
N PHE A 52 -9.61 -6.08 2.58
CA PHE A 52 -8.34 -5.57 3.10
C PHE A 52 -8.05 -5.94 4.57
N TYR A 53 -9.10 -6.14 5.35
CA TYR A 53 -9.02 -6.40 6.79
C TYR A 53 -8.91 -7.87 7.15
N GLU A 54 -9.01 -8.76 6.16
CA GLU A 54 -8.69 -10.17 6.34
C GLU A 54 -7.19 -10.35 6.10
N PRO A 55 -6.43 -10.94 7.04
CA PRO A 55 -4.96 -11.09 6.95
C PRO A 55 -4.55 -12.21 5.98
N LEU A 56 -5.17 -12.26 4.80
CA LEU A 56 -4.89 -13.25 3.75
C LEU A 56 -3.91 -12.67 2.73
N GLU A 57 -2.64 -13.02 2.90
CA GLU A 57 -1.60 -12.74 1.92
C GLU A 57 -1.31 -14.00 1.09
N MET A 58 -1.36 -13.89 -0.24
CA MET A 58 -0.92 -14.99 -1.11
C MET A 58 0.57 -15.28 -0.91
N GLY A 59 1.37 -14.24 -0.69
CA GLY A 59 2.74 -14.33 -0.15
C GLY A 59 3.70 -15.10 -1.04
N MET A 60 3.51 -15.11 -2.37
CA MET A 60 4.42 -15.78 -3.28
C MET A 60 5.46 -14.79 -3.80
N ALA A 61 6.72 -14.99 -3.38
CA ALA A 61 7.84 -14.21 -3.90
C ALA A 61 8.04 -14.43 -5.41
N GLU A 62 8.63 -13.43 -6.08
CA GLU A 62 8.92 -13.47 -7.53
C GLU A 62 9.61 -14.78 -7.95
N LYS A 63 10.60 -15.24 -7.17
CA LYS A 63 11.31 -16.52 -7.41
C LYS A 63 10.41 -17.75 -7.31
N THR A 64 9.46 -17.75 -6.38
CA THR A 64 8.51 -18.85 -6.18
C THR A 64 7.51 -18.94 -7.33
N VAL A 65 7.04 -17.78 -7.80
CA VAL A 65 6.16 -17.69 -8.96
C VAL A 65 6.90 -18.07 -10.23
N ALA A 66 8.14 -17.59 -10.43
CA ALA A 66 8.99 -17.99 -11.55
C ALA A 66 9.26 -19.50 -11.58
N ALA A 67 9.47 -20.13 -10.42
CA ALA A 67 9.60 -21.60 -10.33
C ALA A 67 8.30 -22.33 -10.71
N SER A 68 7.14 -21.78 -10.34
CA SER A 68 5.83 -22.33 -10.71
C SER A 68 5.61 -22.25 -12.22
N ILE A 69 5.97 -21.12 -12.84
CA ILE A 69 5.95 -20.92 -14.29
C ILE A 69 6.87 -21.93 -14.98
N ALA A 70 8.13 -22.01 -14.54
CA ALA A 70 9.12 -22.95 -15.07
C ALA A 70 8.60 -24.39 -15.07
N LYS A 71 7.98 -24.83 -13.97
CA LYS A 71 7.38 -26.17 -13.84
C LYS A 71 6.12 -26.37 -14.69
N ALA A 72 5.27 -25.36 -14.82
CA ALA A 72 4.04 -25.44 -15.61
C ALA A 72 4.32 -25.46 -17.12
N TYR A 73 5.35 -24.76 -17.56
CA TYR A 73 5.72 -24.61 -18.97
C TYR A 73 6.90 -25.49 -19.39
N GLY A 74 7.58 -26.18 -18.47
CA GLY A 74 8.70 -27.06 -18.80
C GLY A 74 9.90 -26.29 -19.36
N ILE A 75 10.32 -25.23 -18.67
CA ILE A 75 11.48 -24.38 -19.02
C ILE A 75 12.36 -24.16 -17.78
N GLY A 76 13.58 -23.64 -17.96
CA GLY A 76 14.48 -23.37 -16.85
C GLY A 76 14.02 -22.18 -16.00
N ARG A 77 14.14 -22.28 -14.67
CA ARG A 77 13.81 -21.14 -13.77
C ARG A 77 14.65 -19.90 -14.07
N GLU A 78 15.94 -20.09 -14.35
CA GLU A 78 16.86 -18.98 -14.66
C GLU A 78 16.48 -18.28 -15.97
N GLU A 79 15.90 -19.01 -16.92
CA GLU A 79 15.39 -18.44 -18.17
C GLU A 79 14.17 -17.53 -17.90
N VAL A 80 13.22 -17.99 -17.07
CA VAL A 80 12.07 -17.16 -16.64
C VAL A 80 12.53 -15.89 -15.93
N LEU A 81 13.52 -16.00 -15.03
CA LEU A 81 14.05 -14.85 -14.29
C LEU A 81 14.81 -13.89 -15.20
N LYS A 82 15.53 -14.40 -16.21
CA LYS A 82 16.22 -13.58 -17.21
C LYS A 82 15.22 -12.77 -18.04
N GLU A 83 14.16 -13.40 -18.55
CA GLU A 83 13.12 -12.68 -19.29
C GLU A 83 12.36 -11.70 -18.39
N TYR A 84 12.08 -12.09 -17.13
CA TYR A 84 11.50 -11.16 -16.15
C TYR A 84 12.38 -9.93 -15.90
N GLY A 85 13.70 -10.10 -15.84
CA GLY A 85 14.64 -8.99 -15.70
C GLY A 85 14.61 -7.97 -16.84
N LYS A 86 14.18 -8.40 -18.05
CA LYS A 86 14.01 -7.52 -19.22
C LYS A 86 12.62 -6.90 -19.25
N VAL A 87 11.58 -7.70 -19.04
CA VAL A 87 10.18 -7.31 -19.24
C VAL A 87 9.61 -6.57 -18.01
N GLY A 88 10.08 -6.90 -16.80
CA GLY A 88 9.60 -6.31 -15.55
C GLY A 88 8.19 -6.78 -15.12
N ASP A 89 7.64 -7.80 -15.78
CA ASP A 89 6.32 -8.38 -15.49
C ASP A 89 6.29 -9.90 -15.78
N LEU A 90 6.15 -10.72 -14.73
CA LEU A 90 6.05 -12.18 -14.87
C LEU A 90 4.77 -12.63 -15.60
N GLY A 91 3.70 -11.82 -15.58
CA GLY A 91 2.49 -12.11 -16.35
C GLY A 91 2.75 -12.04 -17.85
N LEU A 92 3.47 -11.00 -18.31
CA LEU A 92 3.85 -10.87 -19.72
C LEU A 92 4.85 -11.95 -20.16
N VAL A 93 5.80 -12.31 -19.29
CA VAL A 93 6.73 -13.43 -19.56
C VAL A 93 5.95 -14.72 -19.81
N VAL A 94 4.93 -15.01 -19.00
CA VAL A 94 4.11 -16.22 -19.16
C VAL A 94 3.27 -16.19 -20.43
N GLN A 95 2.73 -15.03 -20.80
CA GLN A 95 2.03 -14.86 -22.06
C GLN A 95 2.95 -15.19 -23.25
N GLN A 96 4.14 -14.57 -23.30
CA GLN A 96 5.13 -14.79 -24.36
C GLN A 96 5.56 -16.26 -24.46
N LEU A 97 5.79 -16.92 -23.32
CA LEU A 97 6.14 -18.34 -23.28
C LEU A 97 5.00 -19.26 -23.74
N SER A 98 3.74 -18.85 -23.53
CA SER A 98 2.56 -19.56 -24.02
C SER A 98 2.46 -19.45 -25.55
N ASP A 99 2.78 -18.28 -26.10
CA ASP A 99 2.72 -18.00 -27.53
C ASP A 99 3.84 -18.73 -28.31
N ILE A 100 5.07 -18.75 -27.76
CA ILE A 100 6.24 -19.41 -28.40
C ILE A 100 6.04 -20.93 -28.53
N LYS A 101 5.39 -21.59 -27.57
CA LYS A 101 5.15 -23.05 -27.64
C LYS A 101 3.96 -23.44 -28.52
N CYS A 102 3.07 -22.50 -28.86
CA CYS A 102 1.95 -22.75 -29.79
C CYS A 102 2.34 -22.68 -31.27
N HIS A 103 3.51 -22.11 -31.60
CA HIS A 103 4.01 -22.03 -32.98
C HIS A 103 5.48 -22.50 -33.10
N PRO A 104 5.74 -23.82 -33.21
CA PRO A 104 7.09 -24.34 -33.38
C PRO A 104 7.71 -24.10 -34.77
N GLU A 105 6.95 -23.61 -35.77
CA GLU A 105 7.43 -23.52 -37.15
C GLU A 105 7.40 -22.09 -37.68
N ARG A 106 8.55 -21.39 -37.56
CA ARG A 106 8.98 -20.35 -38.50
C ARG A 106 10.45 -19.98 -38.28
N SER A 107 11.32 -20.95 -38.58
CA SER A 107 12.72 -20.67 -38.93
C SER A 107 13.33 -21.87 -39.68
N GLU A 108 13.35 -21.70 -41.01
CA GLU A 108 14.35 -22.20 -41.98
C GLU A 108 14.49 -23.71 -42.29
N GLY A 109 14.26 -24.07 -43.57
CA GLY A 109 15.21 -24.91 -44.33
C GLY A 109 14.85 -26.35 -44.69
N SER A 110 14.11 -26.53 -45.79
CA SER A 110 14.28 -27.54 -46.88
C SER A 110 14.37 -29.08 -46.61
N GLN A 111 13.52 -29.77 -47.40
CA GLN A 111 13.67 -31.07 -48.11
C GLN A 111 13.18 -32.40 -47.49
N ASP A 112 12.11 -32.90 -48.14
CA ASP A 112 11.80 -34.27 -48.57
C ASP A 112 11.82 -35.45 -47.57
N SER A 113 10.65 -36.08 -47.36
CA SER A 113 10.24 -37.32 -48.06
C SER A 113 9.08 -38.04 -47.35
N LYS A 114 8.25 -38.69 -48.17
CA LYS A 114 7.05 -39.45 -47.80
C LYS A 114 7.37 -40.70 -46.94
N SER A 115 6.60 -40.94 -45.88
CA SER A 115 6.14 -42.31 -45.58
C SER A 115 4.88 -42.29 -44.69
N LYS A 116 3.97 -43.23 -45.00
CA LYS A 116 2.74 -43.53 -44.26
C LYS A 116 3.07 -44.49 -43.11
N SER A 117 2.61 -44.20 -41.89
CA SER A 117 2.16 -45.24 -40.97
C SER A 117 1.12 -44.68 -40.01
N ARG A 118 0.07 -45.48 -39.79
CA ARG A 118 -0.89 -45.32 -38.70
C ARG A 118 -0.17 -45.80 -37.43
N ASP A 119 -0.08 -44.95 -36.42
CA ASP A 119 0.23 -45.43 -35.08
C ASP A 119 -0.53 -44.61 -34.03
N SER A 120 -1.24 -45.35 -33.18
CA SER A 120 -2.04 -44.85 -32.07
C SER A 120 -1.11 -44.59 -30.88
N SER A 121 -0.46 -43.43 -30.89
CA SER A 121 0.37 -42.96 -29.77
C SER A 121 -0.47 -42.09 -28.81
N PRO A 122 -0.23 -42.15 -27.49
CA PRO A 122 -0.81 -41.19 -26.56
C PRO A 122 -0.31 -39.78 -26.91
N PRO A 123 -1.14 -38.73 -26.73
CA PRO A 123 -0.80 -37.39 -27.21
C PRO A 123 0.51 -36.93 -26.56
N THR A 124 1.45 -36.48 -27.38
CA THR A 124 2.70 -35.89 -26.92
C THR A 124 2.44 -34.61 -26.12
N ALA A 125 3.36 -34.23 -25.24
CA ALA A 125 3.24 -32.99 -24.44
C ALA A 125 2.92 -31.75 -25.30
N THR A 126 3.32 -31.76 -26.57
CA THR A 126 3.04 -30.73 -27.59
C THR A 126 1.55 -30.69 -28.01
N GLN A 127 0.86 -31.84 -28.10
CA GLN A 127 -0.57 -31.92 -28.42
C GLN A 127 -1.47 -31.54 -27.23
N LEU A 128 -1.04 -31.78 -26.00
CA LEU A 128 -1.76 -31.36 -24.79
C LEU A 128 -1.70 -29.83 -24.53
N LEU A 129 -0.76 -29.13 -25.17
CA LEU A 129 -0.56 -27.68 -24.98
C LEU A 129 -1.40 -26.84 -25.96
N ALA A 130 -1.68 -27.34 -27.17
CA ALA A 130 -2.50 -26.66 -28.16
C ALA A 130 -4.01 -26.62 -27.79
N ASP A 131 -4.42 -27.46 -26.83
CA ASP A 131 -5.83 -27.69 -26.45
C ASP A 131 -6.13 -27.17 -25.03
N ARG A 132 -5.40 -26.14 -24.56
CA ARG A 132 -5.71 -25.45 -23.30
C ARG A 132 -6.96 -24.58 -23.45
N ASN A 133 -8.12 -25.23 -23.53
CA ASN A 133 -9.39 -24.57 -23.27
C ASN A 133 -9.47 -24.26 -21.76
N ASP A 134 -9.60 -22.98 -21.41
CA ASP A 134 -9.83 -22.57 -20.02
C ASP A 134 -11.21 -23.08 -19.57
N LYS A 135 -11.19 -24.22 -18.88
CA LYS A 135 -12.38 -24.88 -18.33
C LYS A 135 -12.71 -24.38 -16.92
N LEU A 136 -11.86 -23.55 -16.32
CA LEU A 136 -12.03 -23.16 -14.92
C LEU A 136 -12.95 -21.94 -14.82
N ASN A 137 -13.95 -22.06 -13.96
CA ASN A 137 -14.80 -20.92 -13.63
C ASN A 137 -14.15 -20.03 -12.55
N VAL A 138 -14.64 -18.79 -12.47
CA VAL A 138 -14.14 -17.79 -11.51
C VAL A 138 -14.19 -18.33 -10.07
N SER A 139 -15.25 -19.05 -9.69
CA SER A 139 -15.38 -19.60 -8.33
C SER A 139 -14.32 -20.66 -8.01
N GLN A 140 -13.97 -21.52 -8.97
CA GLN A 140 -12.90 -22.52 -8.82
C GLN A 140 -11.52 -21.86 -8.70
N VAL A 141 -11.21 -20.89 -9.58
CA VAL A 141 -9.94 -20.15 -9.52
C VAL A 141 -9.83 -19.40 -8.20
N PHE A 142 -10.88 -18.68 -7.80
CA PHE A 142 -10.96 -17.98 -6.53
C PHE A 142 -10.70 -18.93 -5.36
N HIS A 143 -11.36 -20.09 -5.32
CA HIS A 143 -11.19 -21.08 -4.27
C HIS A 143 -9.74 -21.56 -4.15
N ILE A 144 -9.09 -21.91 -5.27
CA ILE A 144 -7.70 -22.38 -5.27
C ILE A 144 -6.75 -21.26 -4.84
N LEU A 145 -6.98 -20.02 -5.30
CA LEU A 145 -6.20 -18.86 -4.85
C LEU A 145 -6.41 -18.58 -3.34
N THR A 146 -7.62 -18.78 -2.80
CA THR A 146 -7.88 -18.72 -1.37
C THR A 146 -7.14 -19.83 -0.62
N GLN A 147 -7.08 -21.05 -1.15
CA GLN A 147 -6.27 -22.13 -0.57
C GLN A 147 -4.78 -21.79 -0.54
N ILE A 148 -4.26 -21.19 -1.62
CA ILE A 148 -2.88 -20.67 -1.67
C ILE A 148 -2.68 -19.64 -0.56
N ALA A 149 -3.58 -18.67 -0.39
CA ALA A 149 -3.47 -17.64 0.65
C ALA A 149 -3.51 -18.22 2.08
N LYS A 150 -4.36 -19.23 2.31
CA LYS A 150 -4.54 -19.86 3.64
C LYS A 150 -3.44 -20.87 4.00
N THR A 151 -2.60 -21.29 3.06
CA THR A 151 -1.54 -22.27 3.34
C THR A 151 -0.40 -21.61 4.12
N THR A 152 -0.15 -22.10 5.34
CA THR A 152 0.88 -21.63 6.27
C THR A 152 1.64 -22.80 6.91
N GLY A 153 2.86 -22.56 7.43
CA GLY A 153 3.68 -23.57 8.11
C GLY A 153 4.78 -24.20 7.24
N GLU A 154 5.41 -25.26 7.72
CA GLU A 154 6.47 -25.98 7.01
C GLU A 154 5.96 -26.65 5.72
N GLY A 155 6.79 -26.73 4.67
CA GLY A 155 6.38 -27.27 3.35
C GLY A 155 5.42 -26.39 2.54
N THR A 156 5.05 -25.21 3.05
CA THR A 156 4.08 -24.30 2.41
C THR A 156 4.49 -23.84 1.02
N VAL A 157 5.78 -23.59 0.79
CA VAL A 157 6.26 -23.06 -0.50
C VAL A 157 5.96 -24.05 -1.63
N GLU A 158 6.26 -25.33 -1.43
CA GLU A 158 6.03 -26.38 -2.42
C GLU A 158 4.54 -26.60 -2.68
N LYS A 159 3.72 -26.60 -1.61
CA LYS A 159 2.27 -26.73 -1.76
C LYS A 159 1.65 -25.56 -2.52
N LYS A 160 2.05 -24.32 -2.21
CA LYS A 160 1.61 -23.13 -2.97
C LYS A 160 2.04 -23.21 -4.44
N GLN A 161 3.27 -23.66 -4.72
CA GLN A 161 3.73 -23.88 -6.09
C GLN A 161 2.91 -24.95 -6.82
N GLN A 162 2.60 -26.08 -6.17
CA GLN A 162 1.80 -27.15 -6.78
C GLN A 162 0.40 -26.67 -7.17
N LEU A 163 -0.26 -25.91 -6.29
CA LEU A 163 -1.58 -25.31 -6.57
C LEU A 163 -1.52 -24.34 -7.75
N LEU A 164 -0.51 -23.44 -7.77
CA LEU A 164 -0.35 -22.49 -8.87
C LEU A 164 -0.01 -23.18 -10.20
N VAL A 165 0.84 -24.20 -10.18
CA VAL A 165 1.16 -25.03 -11.36
C VAL A 165 -0.11 -25.72 -11.89
N GLY A 166 -0.95 -26.23 -10.99
CA GLY A 166 -2.22 -26.87 -11.35
C GLY A 166 -3.17 -25.92 -12.09
N LEU A 167 -3.24 -24.66 -11.65
CA LEU A 167 -3.99 -23.63 -12.37
C LEU A 167 -3.35 -23.29 -13.72
N LEU A 168 -2.05 -22.99 -13.75
CA LEU A 168 -1.33 -22.57 -14.97
C LEU A 168 -1.42 -23.58 -16.11
N LYS A 169 -1.43 -24.88 -15.80
CA LYS A 169 -1.55 -25.93 -16.82
C LYS A 169 -2.91 -25.96 -17.53
N GLN A 170 -3.94 -25.34 -16.94
CA GLN A 170 -5.31 -25.34 -17.45
C GLN A 170 -5.73 -23.99 -18.07
N MET A 171 -4.82 -23.01 -18.12
CA MET A 171 -5.09 -21.64 -18.52
C MET A 171 -4.52 -21.35 -19.91
N ASP A 172 -5.26 -20.58 -20.71
CA ASP A 172 -4.74 -19.96 -21.93
C ASP A 172 -3.71 -18.84 -21.59
N ALA A 173 -3.05 -18.30 -22.62
CA ALA A 173 -1.98 -17.32 -22.47
C ALA A 173 -2.42 -16.04 -21.73
N VAL A 174 -3.61 -15.53 -22.04
CA VAL A 174 -4.15 -14.29 -21.47
C VAL A 174 -4.59 -14.53 -20.03
N SER A 175 -5.27 -15.64 -19.77
CA SER A 175 -5.65 -16.05 -18.42
C SER A 175 -4.43 -16.27 -17.53
N ALA A 176 -3.40 -16.94 -18.04
CA ALA A 176 -2.17 -17.19 -17.29
C ALA A 176 -1.40 -15.90 -16.95
N LYS A 177 -1.35 -14.93 -17.87
CA LYS A 177 -0.81 -13.58 -17.62
C LYS A 177 -1.44 -12.94 -16.39
N HIS A 178 -2.76 -12.87 -16.36
CA HIS A 178 -3.47 -12.20 -15.26
C HIS A 178 -3.47 -13.02 -13.99
N LEU A 179 -3.58 -14.35 -14.09
CA LEU A 179 -3.51 -15.25 -12.94
C LEU A 179 -2.19 -15.07 -12.17
N VAL A 180 -1.06 -14.95 -12.87
CA VAL A 180 0.28 -14.82 -12.25
C VAL A 180 0.46 -13.49 -11.52
N ARG A 181 -0.19 -12.44 -11.99
CA ARG A 181 -0.14 -11.11 -11.38
C ARG A 181 -0.86 -11.05 -10.02
N ILE A 182 -1.88 -11.88 -9.80
CA ILE A 182 -2.66 -11.91 -8.55
C ILE A 182 -1.79 -12.34 -7.33
N PRO A 183 -1.12 -13.51 -7.30
CA PRO A 183 -0.32 -13.93 -6.15
C PRO A 183 0.93 -13.07 -5.94
N LEU A 184 1.37 -12.34 -6.97
CA LEU A 184 2.43 -11.32 -6.89
C LEU A 184 1.93 -9.98 -6.34
N GLY A 185 0.61 -9.76 -6.22
CA GLY A 185 0.02 -8.50 -5.78
C GLY A 185 0.16 -7.35 -6.79
N VAL A 186 0.25 -7.65 -8.08
CA VAL A 186 0.50 -6.67 -9.15
C VAL A 186 -0.53 -6.76 -10.28
N SER A 187 -1.84 -6.75 -9.97
CA SER A 187 -2.91 -6.86 -10.98
C SER A 187 -2.85 -5.78 -12.07
N ARG A 188 -2.29 -4.59 -11.76
CA ARG A 188 -2.03 -3.48 -12.70
C ARG A 188 -3.25 -2.92 -13.43
N LEU A 189 -4.46 -3.19 -12.94
CA LEU A 189 -5.70 -2.72 -13.59
C LEU A 189 -6.08 -1.27 -13.26
N GLY A 190 -5.39 -0.61 -12.31
CA GLY A 190 -5.68 0.79 -11.95
C GLY A 190 -7.04 0.99 -11.25
N ILE A 191 -7.58 -0.06 -10.64
CA ILE A 191 -8.93 -0.06 -10.05
C ILE A 191 -8.84 -0.04 -8.54
N GLY A 192 -9.47 0.96 -7.93
CA GLY A 192 -9.72 1.03 -6.49
C GLY A 192 -11.21 0.96 -6.17
N ASP A 193 -11.54 0.86 -4.89
CA ASP A 193 -12.93 0.75 -4.40
C ASP A 193 -13.89 1.77 -5.01
N PRO A 194 -13.53 3.07 -5.13
CA PRO A 194 -14.40 4.06 -5.74
C PRO A 194 -14.86 3.71 -7.15
N THR A 195 -13.97 3.12 -7.97
CA THR A 195 -14.27 2.78 -9.37
C THR A 195 -15.24 1.60 -9.45
N ILE A 196 -15.11 0.62 -8.54
CA ILE A 196 -16.04 -0.51 -8.45
C ILE A 196 -17.42 -0.02 -7.96
N LEU A 197 -17.46 0.84 -6.94
CA LEU A 197 -18.71 1.42 -6.44
C LEU A 197 -19.40 2.31 -7.49
N ASP A 198 -18.64 3.06 -8.30
CA ASP A 198 -19.18 3.82 -9.44
C ASP A 198 -19.87 2.88 -10.46
N ALA A 199 -19.25 1.73 -10.76
CA ALA A 199 -19.82 0.72 -11.66
C ALA A 199 -21.08 0.06 -11.07
N PHE A 200 -21.07 -0.26 -9.77
CA PHE A 200 -22.26 -0.74 -9.07
C PHE A 200 -23.41 0.26 -9.11
N ALA A 201 -23.14 1.53 -8.81
CA ALA A 201 -24.14 2.60 -8.84
C ALA A 201 -24.68 2.81 -10.26
N LYS A 202 -23.81 2.86 -11.27
CA LYS A 202 -24.24 2.96 -12.68
C LYS A 202 -25.15 1.79 -13.08
N LEU A 203 -24.78 0.56 -12.72
CA LEU A 203 -25.52 -0.63 -13.12
C LEU A 203 -26.85 -0.81 -12.38
N LYS A 204 -26.85 -0.61 -11.06
CA LYS A 204 -28.00 -0.93 -10.20
C LYS A 204 -28.87 0.26 -9.83
N LEU A 205 -28.31 1.48 -9.85
CA LEU A 205 -29.03 2.71 -9.51
C LEU A 205 -29.26 3.61 -10.74
N GLY A 206 -28.77 3.19 -11.90
CA GLY A 206 -28.89 3.87 -13.20
C GLY A 206 -27.96 5.07 -13.39
N ASP A 207 -27.24 5.49 -12.35
CA ASP A 207 -26.37 6.67 -12.38
C ASP A 207 -25.20 6.51 -11.41
N ARG A 208 -23.98 6.72 -11.93
CA ARG A 208 -22.75 6.71 -11.13
C ARG A 208 -22.72 7.80 -10.07
N SER A 209 -23.41 8.94 -10.28
CA SER A 209 -23.45 10.05 -9.32
C SER A 209 -24.05 9.62 -7.97
N LYS A 210 -24.89 8.57 -7.98
CA LYS A 210 -25.51 7.95 -6.80
C LYS A 210 -24.55 7.05 -6.00
N ARG A 211 -23.27 6.96 -6.37
CA ARG A 211 -22.24 6.22 -5.62
C ARG A 211 -22.25 6.54 -4.12
N LYS A 212 -22.51 7.80 -3.74
CA LYS A 212 -22.55 8.23 -2.33
C LYS A 212 -23.54 7.42 -1.48
N LEU A 213 -24.64 6.93 -2.08
CA LEU A 213 -25.63 6.10 -1.40
C LEU A 213 -25.05 4.73 -1.01
N LEU A 214 -24.12 4.20 -1.83
CA LEU A 214 -23.39 2.96 -1.53
C LEU A 214 -22.19 3.20 -0.61
N GLU A 215 -21.55 4.36 -0.71
CA GLU A 215 -20.39 4.72 0.14
C GLU A 215 -20.75 4.72 1.62
N GLY A 216 -21.96 5.13 2.00
CA GLY A 216 -22.39 5.08 3.40
C GLY A 216 -22.33 3.67 3.98
N GLY A 217 -22.90 2.68 3.27
CA GLY A 217 -22.81 1.27 3.64
C GLY A 217 -21.37 0.76 3.61
N TYR A 218 -20.63 1.05 2.54
CA TYR A 218 -19.22 0.64 2.40
C TYR A 218 -18.36 1.20 3.54
N ASN A 219 -18.56 2.45 3.94
CA ASN A 219 -17.75 3.08 4.97
C ASN A 219 -17.97 2.46 6.37
N ARG A 220 -19.11 1.81 6.61
CA ARG A 220 -19.42 1.11 7.87
C ARG A 220 -18.84 -0.30 7.97
N VAL A 221 -18.66 -1.00 6.83
CA VAL A 221 -18.26 -2.42 6.82
C VAL A 221 -16.96 -2.70 6.06
N SER A 222 -16.48 -1.75 5.26
CA SER A 222 -15.27 -1.80 4.43
C SER A 222 -15.10 -3.08 3.59
N ASP A 223 -16.22 -3.62 3.08
CA ASP A 223 -16.24 -4.86 2.31
C ASP A 223 -17.02 -4.68 1.00
N LEU A 224 -16.28 -4.54 -0.11
CA LEU A 224 -16.89 -4.39 -1.43
C LEU A 224 -17.69 -5.61 -1.87
N GLY A 225 -17.26 -6.81 -1.48
CA GLY A 225 -17.94 -8.02 -1.88
C GLY A 225 -19.29 -8.12 -1.21
N LEU A 226 -19.35 -7.83 0.10
CA LEU A 226 -20.60 -7.74 0.84
C LEU A 226 -21.52 -6.64 0.26
N ILE A 227 -20.98 -5.47 -0.07
CA ILE A 227 -21.76 -4.38 -0.68
C ILE A 227 -22.37 -4.82 -2.02
N GLY A 228 -21.56 -5.44 -2.88
CA GLY A 228 -22.02 -5.93 -4.18
C GLY A 228 -23.08 -7.03 -4.06
N GLU A 229 -22.86 -8.03 -3.22
CA GLU A 229 -23.82 -9.12 -3.00
C GLU A 229 -25.14 -8.61 -2.43
N THR A 230 -25.07 -7.74 -1.41
CA THR A 230 -26.26 -7.13 -0.78
C THR A 230 -27.06 -6.30 -1.79
N LEU A 231 -26.36 -5.48 -2.60
CA LEU A 231 -27.00 -4.64 -3.61
C LEU A 231 -27.70 -5.48 -4.70
N TRP A 232 -27.13 -6.62 -5.09
CA TRP A 232 -27.75 -7.49 -6.10
C TRP A 232 -28.94 -8.28 -5.57
N GLN A 233 -28.93 -8.65 -4.29
CA GLN A 233 -30.00 -9.43 -3.66
C GLN A 233 -31.18 -8.56 -3.22
N GLY A 234 -30.92 -7.40 -2.63
CA GLY A 234 -31.93 -6.58 -1.96
C GLY A 234 -31.96 -5.11 -2.37
N GLY A 235 -31.18 -4.70 -3.37
CA GLY A 235 -31.16 -3.31 -3.85
C GLY A 235 -30.53 -2.33 -2.86
N LEU A 236 -30.80 -1.03 -3.07
CA LEU A 236 -30.21 0.05 -2.27
C LEU A 236 -30.67 -0.01 -0.80
N GLU A 237 -31.95 -0.29 -0.55
CA GLU A 237 -32.50 -0.36 0.80
C GLU A 237 -31.77 -1.39 1.68
N ALA A 238 -31.36 -2.52 1.09
CA ALA A 238 -30.59 -3.54 1.80
C ALA A 238 -29.18 -3.05 2.15
N VAL A 239 -28.54 -2.29 1.26
CA VAL A 239 -27.22 -1.67 1.52
C VAL A 239 -27.33 -0.60 2.61
N GLU A 240 -28.39 0.20 2.60
CA GLU A 240 -28.62 1.25 3.62
C GLU A 240 -28.82 0.65 5.02
N LYS A 241 -29.45 -0.53 5.10
CA LYS A 241 -29.65 -1.31 6.33
C LYS A 241 -28.39 -2.04 6.82
N LEU A 242 -27.27 -2.01 6.09
CA LEU A 242 -26.02 -2.58 6.58
C LEU A 242 -25.52 -1.78 7.78
N GLU A 243 -25.54 -2.44 8.94
CA GLU A 243 -25.04 -1.88 10.20
C GLU A 243 -23.55 -2.17 10.40
N ILE A 244 -22.95 -1.42 11.33
CA ILE A 244 -21.58 -1.66 11.80
C ILE A 244 -21.49 -3.06 12.42
N GLN A 245 -20.45 -3.80 12.06
CA GLN A 245 -20.18 -5.13 12.61
C GLN A 245 -18.80 -5.15 13.25
N VAL A 246 -18.73 -5.57 14.51
CA VAL A 246 -17.45 -5.73 15.19
C VAL A 246 -16.61 -6.78 14.46
N GLY A 247 -15.32 -6.52 14.28
CA GLY A 247 -14.42 -7.32 13.44
C GLY A 247 -14.38 -6.90 11.96
N ARG A 248 -15.22 -5.95 11.53
CA ARG A 248 -15.10 -5.28 10.23
C ARG A 248 -14.75 -3.81 10.45
N PRO A 249 -13.59 -3.32 9.99
CA PRO A 249 -13.19 -1.94 10.26
C PRO A 249 -14.09 -0.93 9.55
N ILE A 250 -14.38 0.14 10.27
CA ILE A 250 -15.05 1.34 9.77
C ILE A 250 -13.99 2.24 9.13
N ARG A 251 -14.32 2.84 7.97
CA ARG A 251 -13.42 3.79 7.31
C ARG A 251 -13.13 4.98 8.23
N SER A 252 -11.87 5.21 8.51
CA SER A 252 -11.41 6.34 9.31
C SER A 252 -11.88 7.69 8.76
N GLN A 253 -12.45 8.55 9.61
CA GLN A 253 -12.68 9.95 9.28
C GLN A 253 -11.34 10.69 9.12
N LEU A 254 -11.25 11.56 8.13
CA LEU A 254 -10.05 12.30 7.76
C LEU A 254 -10.18 13.78 8.10
N ALA A 255 -9.05 14.43 8.41
CA ALA A 255 -9.01 15.84 8.72
C ALA A 255 -8.62 16.71 7.51
N GLU A 256 -9.31 17.84 7.36
CA GLU A 256 -8.88 18.96 6.53
C GLU A 256 -7.70 19.71 7.17
N ARG A 257 -7.12 20.69 6.45
CA ARG A 257 -6.05 21.55 6.99
C ARG A 257 -6.50 23.01 6.98
N LEU A 258 -6.20 23.72 8.06
CA LEU A 258 -6.27 25.18 8.12
C LEU A 258 -4.90 25.75 8.55
N PRO A 259 -4.57 26.99 8.15
CA PRO A 259 -3.24 27.54 8.37
C PRO A 259 -2.98 27.97 9.81
N SER A 260 -3.99 28.46 10.54
CA SER A 260 -3.80 29.03 11.88
C SER A 260 -4.99 28.82 12.82
N GLY A 261 -4.75 28.91 14.12
CA GLY A 261 -5.81 28.84 15.14
C GLY A 261 -6.90 29.90 14.95
N LYS A 262 -6.53 31.11 14.50
CA LYS A 262 -7.49 32.16 14.14
C LYS A 262 -8.48 31.70 13.06
N THR A 263 -7.97 31.16 11.95
CA THR A 263 -8.83 30.65 10.86
C THR A 263 -9.68 29.45 11.27
N VAL A 264 -9.21 28.65 12.24
CA VAL A 264 -9.98 27.56 12.84
C VAL A 264 -11.19 28.11 13.56
N ILE A 265 -10.99 29.02 14.52
CA ILE A 265 -12.08 29.57 15.34
C ILE A 265 -13.07 30.38 14.49
N GLU A 266 -12.59 31.19 13.54
CA GLU A 266 -13.46 31.93 12.62
C GLU A 266 -14.37 31.01 11.78
N LYS A 267 -13.89 29.82 11.41
CA LYS A 267 -14.63 28.89 10.54
C LYS A 267 -15.47 27.86 11.28
N LEU A 268 -14.99 27.39 12.42
CA LEU A 268 -15.59 26.29 13.17
C LEU A 268 -16.32 26.76 14.43
N GLY A 269 -16.04 27.96 14.92
CA GLY A 269 -16.49 28.42 16.24
C GLY A 269 -15.73 27.71 17.36
N GLU A 270 -16.45 27.30 18.39
CA GLU A 270 -15.92 26.48 19.48
C GLU A 270 -15.51 25.09 18.96
N VAL A 271 -14.34 24.61 19.39
CA VAL A 271 -13.76 23.33 18.97
C VAL A 271 -13.27 22.52 20.15
N ASN A 272 -13.23 21.19 20.00
CA ASN A 272 -12.46 20.30 20.86
C ASN A 272 -11.06 20.12 20.27
N ALA A 273 -10.03 20.60 20.95
CA ALA A 273 -8.63 20.52 20.55
C ALA A 273 -7.95 19.31 21.19
N GLN A 274 -7.55 18.34 20.38
CA GLN A 274 -6.83 17.13 20.81
C GLN A 274 -5.40 17.14 20.29
N ARG A 275 -4.50 16.47 21.01
CA ARG A 275 -3.11 16.31 20.58
C ARG A 275 -3.04 15.52 19.28
N LYS A 276 -2.30 16.04 18.29
CA LYS A 276 -1.96 15.28 17.08
C LYS A 276 -0.71 14.47 17.34
N LEU A 277 -0.93 13.25 17.78
CA LEU A 277 0.11 12.24 17.99
C LEU A 277 0.69 11.78 16.64
N ASP A 278 1.98 11.39 16.66
CA ASP A 278 2.75 10.91 15.51
C ASP A 278 2.97 9.39 15.62
N GLY A 279 1.90 8.63 15.41
CA GLY A 279 1.87 7.20 15.67
C GLY A 279 1.23 6.38 14.56
N PHE A 280 0.72 5.22 14.94
CA PHE A 280 -0.13 4.40 14.09
C PHE A 280 -1.58 4.60 14.48
N ARG A 281 -2.39 5.09 13.56
CA ARG A 281 -3.84 5.01 13.73
C ARG A 281 -4.29 3.56 13.78
N VAL A 282 -4.93 3.17 14.88
CA VAL A 282 -5.40 1.82 15.17
C VAL A 282 -6.85 1.88 15.62
N GLN A 283 -7.73 1.17 14.90
CA GLN A 283 -9.10 0.94 15.31
C GLN A 283 -9.17 -0.37 16.12
N ILE A 284 -9.56 -0.27 17.39
CA ILE A 284 -9.64 -1.39 18.32
C ILE A 284 -11.06 -1.93 18.30
N HIS A 285 -11.24 -3.16 17.85
CA HIS A 285 -12.50 -3.90 17.91
C HIS A 285 -12.42 -4.94 19.01
N ILE A 286 -13.39 -4.95 19.91
CA ILE A 286 -13.53 -5.99 20.94
C ILE A 286 -14.95 -6.57 20.90
N ASP A 287 -15.05 -7.89 20.93
CA ASP A 287 -16.32 -8.63 21.07
C ASP A 287 -16.16 -9.81 22.03
N ARG A 288 -16.62 -9.65 23.27
CA ARG A 288 -16.61 -10.68 24.31
C ARG A 288 -17.76 -11.68 24.17
N ARG A 289 -18.69 -11.47 23.25
CA ARG A 289 -19.84 -12.38 23.05
C ARG A 289 -19.44 -13.64 22.29
N GLN A 290 -18.35 -13.60 21.52
CA GLN A 290 -17.93 -14.71 20.65
C GLN A 290 -16.96 -15.69 21.33
N SER A 291 -16.28 -15.29 22.41
CA SER A 291 -15.35 -16.14 23.17
C SER A 291 -15.02 -15.53 24.52
N SER A 292 -14.87 -16.36 25.56
CA SER A 292 -14.39 -15.96 26.90
C SER A 292 -12.86 -16.00 27.05
N ALA A 293 -12.14 -16.62 26.12
CA ALA A 293 -10.67 -16.67 26.09
C ALA A 293 -10.09 -15.61 25.15
N VAL A 294 -8.98 -14.99 25.54
CA VAL A 294 -8.21 -14.02 24.74
C VAL A 294 -7.77 -14.67 23.43
N SER A 295 -8.46 -14.34 22.34
CA SER A 295 -8.12 -14.83 21.00
C SER A 295 -8.37 -13.76 19.94
N HIS A 296 -7.96 -14.03 18.70
CA HIS A 296 -8.29 -13.19 17.53
C HIS A 296 -9.81 -13.04 17.30
N GLN A 297 -10.64 -13.85 17.97
CA GLN A 297 -12.09 -13.72 17.95
C GLN A 297 -12.59 -12.67 18.95
N THR A 298 -11.80 -12.34 19.97
CA THR A 298 -12.17 -11.38 21.02
C THR A 298 -11.69 -9.98 20.71
N VAL A 299 -10.46 -9.80 20.22
CA VAL A 299 -9.91 -8.48 19.87
C VAL A 299 -9.29 -8.50 18.49
N ARG A 300 -9.61 -7.48 17.68
CA ARG A 300 -8.97 -7.20 16.39
C ARG A 300 -8.56 -5.74 16.31
N LEU A 301 -7.34 -5.50 15.86
CA LEU A 301 -6.77 -4.19 15.63
C LEU A 301 -6.66 -3.94 14.13
N PHE A 302 -7.11 -2.79 13.66
CA PHE A 302 -7.01 -2.43 12.25
C PHE A 302 -6.28 -1.11 12.07
N SER A 303 -5.36 -1.06 11.11
CA SER A 303 -4.73 0.18 10.70
C SER A 303 -5.70 1.11 9.96
N ARG A 304 -5.29 2.36 9.75
CA ARG A 304 -5.96 3.31 8.83
C ARG A 304 -6.26 2.73 7.44
N ASN A 305 -5.39 1.86 6.93
CA ASN A 305 -5.54 1.24 5.62
C ASN A 305 -6.31 -0.08 5.68
N LEU A 306 -7.00 -0.33 6.80
CA LEU A 306 -7.79 -1.51 7.09
C LEU A 306 -6.97 -2.78 7.29
N GLU A 307 -5.63 -2.73 7.22
CA GLU A 307 -4.77 -3.89 7.49
C GLU A 307 -4.96 -4.36 8.93
N GLU A 308 -5.07 -5.66 9.12
CA GLU A 308 -5.14 -6.31 10.43
C GLU A 308 -3.76 -6.25 11.12
N THR A 309 -3.70 -5.68 12.32
CA THR A 309 -2.45 -5.38 13.04
C THR A 309 -2.37 -6.03 14.43
N THR A 310 -3.34 -6.86 14.83
CA THR A 310 -3.34 -7.50 16.16
C THR A 310 -2.05 -8.26 16.47
N PRO A 311 -1.48 -9.08 15.56
CA PRO A 311 -0.23 -9.78 15.82
C PRO A 311 0.97 -8.86 16.04
N MET A 312 0.91 -7.62 15.54
CA MET A 312 2.00 -6.64 15.64
C MET A 312 2.00 -5.95 17.00
N PHE A 313 0.82 -5.73 17.60
CA PHE A 313 0.63 -4.94 18.82
C PHE A 313 -0.11 -5.74 19.91
N PRO A 314 0.46 -6.87 20.37
CA PRO A 314 -0.17 -7.73 21.37
C PRO A 314 -0.46 -6.99 22.68
N GLU A 315 0.40 -6.03 23.07
CA GLU A 315 0.20 -5.22 24.26
C GLU A 315 -1.10 -4.39 24.20
N ILE A 316 -1.43 -3.82 23.04
CA ILE A 316 -2.68 -3.05 22.85
C ILE A 316 -3.89 -3.99 22.93
N ALA A 317 -3.79 -5.18 22.35
CA ALA A 317 -4.86 -6.18 22.44
C ALA A 317 -5.09 -6.64 23.88
N GLU A 318 -4.04 -6.86 24.65
CA GLU A 318 -4.13 -7.15 26.08
C GLU A 318 -4.73 -5.97 26.88
N GLY A 319 -4.28 -4.75 26.58
CA GLY A 319 -4.81 -3.52 27.18
C GLY A 319 -6.31 -3.36 26.92
N ALA A 320 -6.77 -3.63 25.69
CA ALA A 320 -8.19 -3.61 25.34
C ALA A 320 -9.01 -4.58 26.20
N ILE A 321 -8.49 -5.77 26.49
CA ILE A 321 -9.20 -6.77 27.31
C ILE A 321 -9.22 -6.36 28.79
N LYS A 322 -8.18 -5.70 29.28
CA LYS A 322 -8.09 -5.26 30.68
C LYS A 322 -8.89 -3.98 30.93
N GLN A 323 -8.85 -3.03 30.00
CA GLN A 323 -9.34 -1.67 30.21
C GLN A 323 -10.72 -1.40 29.58
N ILE A 324 -11.16 -2.12 28.56
CA ILE A 324 -12.49 -1.89 27.96
C ILE A 324 -13.56 -2.68 28.72
N LYS A 325 -14.45 -1.94 29.40
CA LYS A 325 -15.54 -2.51 30.22
C LYS A 325 -16.73 -3.05 29.42
N ALA A 326 -16.90 -2.58 28.18
CA ALA A 326 -18.02 -2.98 27.32
C ALA A 326 -17.93 -4.47 26.90
N LYS A 327 -19.09 -5.08 26.60
CA LYS A 327 -19.14 -6.43 26.03
C LYS A 327 -18.64 -6.42 24.59
N SER A 328 -18.98 -5.37 23.85
CA SER A 328 -18.44 -5.14 22.51
C SER A 328 -18.25 -3.65 22.25
N ALA A 329 -17.13 -3.26 21.63
CA ALA A 329 -16.85 -1.86 21.32
C ALA A 329 -15.94 -1.70 20.10
N ILE A 330 -15.99 -0.52 19.49
CA ILE A 330 -15.04 -0.08 18.47
C ILE A 330 -14.48 1.29 18.88
N LEU A 331 -13.18 1.35 19.15
CA LEU A 331 -12.47 2.60 19.50
C LEU A 331 -11.58 3.04 18.32
N ASP A 332 -11.45 4.34 18.10
CA ASP A 332 -10.49 4.91 17.15
C ASP A 332 -9.34 5.56 17.95
N CYS A 333 -8.13 5.08 17.72
CA CYS A 333 -6.97 5.37 18.58
C CYS A 333 -5.72 5.71 17.76
N GLU A 334 -4.76 6.37 18.39
CA GLU A 334 -3.39 6.52 17.88
C GLU A 334 -2.42 5.77 18.80
N ALA A 335 -1.70 4.79 18.27
CA ALA A 335 -0.69 4.03 18.97
C ALA A 335 0.71 4.64 18.77
N ILE A 336 1.36 5.05 19.86
CA ILE A 336 2.68 5.70 19.82
C ILE A 336 3.68 4.95 20.71
N GLY A 337 4.94 4.90 20.27
CA GLY A 337 6.04 4.43 21.09
C GLY A 337 6.21 5.32 22.32
N TYR A 338 6.43 4.70 23.46
CA TYR A 338 6.52 5.41 24.73
C TYR A 338 7.72 4.87 25.51
N ASN A 339 8.45 5.77 26.18
CA ASN A 339 9.54 5.41 27.07
C ASN A 339 9.07 5.48 28.53
N PRO A 340 8.87 4.35 29.22
CA PRO A 340 8.42 4.35 30.62
C PRO A 340 9.43 4.95 31.60
N ALA A 341 10.71 5.01 31.25
CA ALA A 341 11.75 5.53 32.13
C ALA A 341 11.83 7.06 32.12
N SER A 342 11.57 7.70 30.97
CA SER A 342 11.59 9.16 30.83
C SER A 342 10.19 9.79 30.78
N ASP A 343 9.13 8.99 30.68
CA ASP A 343 7.74 9.45 30.48
C ASP A 343 7.58 10.29 29.19
N GLU A 344 8.33 9.92 28.15
CA GLU A 344 8.35 10.62 26.87
C GLU A 344 7.81 9.77 25.72
N PHE A 345 7.23 10.43 24.72
CA PHE A 345 6.87 9.81 23.46
C PHE A 345 8.08 9.64 22.56
N LEU A 346 8.16 8.49 21.92
CA LEU A 346 9.22 8.20 20.95
C LEU A 346 8.86 8.79 19.58
N PRO A 347 9.83 9.36 18.85
CA PRO A 347 9.62 9.82 17.49
C PRO A 347 9.04 8.73 16.58
N PHE A 348 8.29 9.13 15.56
CA PHE A 348 7.68 8.16 14.64
C PHE A 348 8.69 7.22 13.98
N GLN A 349 9.89 7.71 13.66
CA GLN A 349 10.95 6.86 13.09
C GLN A 349 11.31 5.68 14.00
N GLU A 350 11.31 5.88 15.32
CA GLU A 350 11.52 4.80 16.28
C GLU A 350 10.27 3.94 16.44
N THR A 351 9.09 4.55 16.56
CA THR A 351 7.81 3.85 16.64
C THR A 351 7.57 2.94 15.43
N THR A 352 8.01 3.33 14.22
CA THR A 352 7.87 2.50 13.00
C THR A 352 8.54 1.14 13.09
N GLN A 353 9.56 1.01 13.96
CA GLN A 353 10.21 -0.26 14.21
C GLN A 353 9.21 -1.30 14.74
N ARG A 354 8.06 -0.92 15.32
CA ARG A 354 7.03 -1.86 15.78
C ARG A 354 6.22 -2.51 14.66
N ARG A 355 6.23 -1.97 13.44
CA ARG A 355 5.54 -2.58 12.28
C ARG A 355 6.36 -3.74 11.70
N ARG A 356 6.28 -4.92 12.33
CA ARG A 356 7.00 -6.14 11.91
C ARG A 356 6.19 -7.41 12.19
N LYS A 357 6.64 -8.55 11.66
CA LYS A 357 6.02 -9.88 11.85
C LYS A 357 6.83 -10.83 12.74
N TYR A 358 8.08 -10.50 13.06
CA TYR A 358 9.01 -11.34 13.83
C TYR A 358 9.62 -10.55 14.99
N GLY A 359 10.03 -11.22 16.06
CA GLY A 359 10.67 -10.57 17.22
C GLY A 359 9.73 -9.63 17.98
N ILE A 360 8.42 -9.87 17.94
CA ILE A 360 7.40 -8.98 18.52
C ILE A 360 7.60 -8.82 20.04
N ALA A 361 7.79 -9.93 20.75
CA ALA A 361 7.93 -9.92 22.22
C ALA A 361 9.15 -9.13 22.70
N GLU A 362 10.29 -9.25 22.02
CA GLU A 362 11.49 -8.46 22.32
C GLU A 362 11.23 -6.97 22.07
N MET A 363 10.64 -6.66 20.92
CA MET A 363 10.37 -5.28 20.55
C MET A 363 9.29 -4.63 21.42
N THR A 364 8.35 -5.40 21.98
CA THR A 364 7.32 -4.87 22.91
C THR A 364 8.00 -4.39 24.19
N LYS A 365 9.05 -5.07 24.65
CA LYS A 365 9.84 -4.64 25.80
C LYS A 365 10.70 -3.43 25.48
N LYS A 366 11.30 -3.40 24.29
CA LYS A 366 12.20 -2.31 23.86
C LYS A 366 11.45 -1.01 23.56
N ILE A 367 10.30 -1.11 22.89
CA ILE A 367 9.47 0.01 22.44
C ILE A 367 8.02 -0.34 22.78
N PRO A 368 7.60 -0.15 24.04
CA PRO A 368 6.19 -0.36 24.40
C PRO A 368 5.32 0.69 23.72
N LEU A 369 4.12 0.28 23.31
CA LEU A 369 3.13 1.17 22.71
C LEU A 369 2.06 1.55 23.73
N ARG A 370 1.65 2.83 23.71
CA ARG A 370 0.41 3.32 24.31
C ARG A 370 -0.57 3.69 23.21
N ALA A 371 -1.84 3.35 23.37
CA ALA A 371 -2.91 3.70 22.45
C ALA A 371 -3.79 4.80 23.04
N PHE A 372 -3.73 5.98 22.44
CA PHE A 372 -4.53 7.14 22.80
C PHE A 372 -5.86 7.06 22.08
N CYS A 373 -6.91 6.71 22.81
CA CYS A 373 -8.27 6.57 22.31
C CYS A 373 -8.88 7.97 22.21
N PHE A 374 -9.24 8.39 20.99
CA PHE A 374 -9.77 9.74 20.75
C PHE A 374 -11.21 9.75 20.24
N ASP A 375 -11.80 8.57 20.01
CA ASP A 375 -13.21 8.41 19.64
C ASP A 375 -13.72 6.99 19.96
N ILE A 376 -15.05 6.84 20.07
CA ILE A 376 -15.77 5.57 20.20
C ILE A 376 -16.89 5.52 19.16
N LEU A 377 -16.90 4.47 18.34
CA LEU A 377 -17.77 4.36 17.16
C LEU A 377 -18.94 3.42 17.38
N TYR A 378 -18.80 2.48 18.32
CA TYR A 378 -19.78 1.43 18.58
C TYR A 378 -19.64 0.93 20.02
N LYS A 379 -20.77 0.61 20.64
CA LYS A 379 -20.83 0.03 21.99
C LYS A 379 -22.05 -0.89 22.11
N ASP A 380 -21.81 -2.13 22.54
CA ASP A 380 -22.83 -3.09 23.01
C ASP A 380 -24.07 -3.24 22.11
N GLY A 381 -23.89 -3.35 20.79
CA GLY A 381 -25.00 -3.47 19.85
C GLY A 381 -25.33 -2.17 19.11
N ILE A 382 -24.91 -1.03 19.63
CA ILE A 382 -25.38 0.29 19.20
C ILE A 382 -24.25 1.05 18.48
N SER A 383 -24.57 1.57 17.30
CA SER A 383 -23.71 2.52 16.60
C SER A 383 -23.74 3.88 17.28
N LEU A 384 -22.57 4.47 17.51
CA LEU A 384 -22.43 5.79 18.11
C LEU A 384 -22.01 6.86 17.10
N ILE A 385 -21.77 6.49 15.83
CA ILE A 385 -21.23 7.42 14.82
C ILE A 385 -22.15 8.62 14.53
N ASP A 386 -23.46 8.46 14.75
CA ASP A 386 -24.46 9.51 14.57
C ASP A 386 -24.60 10.46 15.77
N LEU A 387 -23.96 10.16 16.90
CA LEU A 387 -23.95 11.03 18.07
C LEU A 387 -22.94 12.18 17.87
N PRO A 388 -23.17 13.35 18.50
CA PRO A 388 -22.16 14.41 18.61
C PRO A 388 -20.86 13.92 19.24
N LEU A 389 -19.72 14.54 18.89
CA LEU A 389 -18.41 14.18 19.43
C LEU A 389 -18.38 14.25 20.96
N THR A 390 -19.01 15.25 21.56
CA THR A 390 -19.08 15.40 23.03
C THR A 390 -19.69 14.19 23.72
N GLU A 391 -20.80 13.65 23.18
CA GLU A 391 -21.44 12.45 23.71
C GLU A 391 -20.59 11.19 23.48
N ARG A 392 -19.91 11.10 22.32
CA ARG A 392 -18.98 9.99 22.07
C ARG A 392 -17.80 10.02 23.04
N LEU A 393 -17.20 11.18 23.32
CA LEU A 393 -16.10 11.31 24.29
C LEU A 393 -16.55 10.95 25.72
N LYS A 394 -17.77 11.32 26.12
CA LYS A 394 -18.36 10.91 27.40
C LYS A 394 -18.52 9.39 27.49
N GLU A 395 -19.03 8.76 26.44
CA GLU A 395 -19.11 7.29 26.36
C GLU A 395 -17.73 6.63 26.39
N LEU A 396 -16.76 7.18 25.66
CA LEU A 396 -15.39 6.68 25.63
C LEU A 396 -14.76 6.68 27.04
N LYS A 397 -14.89 7.79 27.77
CA LYS A 397 -14.40 7.92 29.15
C LYS A 397 -15.09 6.94 30.11
N ALA A 398 -16.38 6.68 29.93
CA ALA A 398 -17.10 5.71 30.75
C ALA A 398 -16.67 4.26 30.46
N VAL A 399 -16.32 3.96 29.20
CA VAL A 399 -16.00 2.61 28.72
C VAL A 399 -14.56 2.19 29.00
N VAL A 400 -13.60 3.11 28.91
CA VAL A 400 -12.18 2.85 29.14
C VAL A 400 -11.84 3.05 30.62
N ALA A 401 -11.39 1.99 31.29
CA ALA A 401 -10.88 2.05 32.65
C ALA A 401 -9.47 2.67 32.69
N ASP A 402 -9.12 3.26 33.84
CA ASP A 402 -7.77 3.75 34.11
C ASP A 402 -6.72 2.65 33.92
N GLY A 403 -5.60 3.00 33.31
CA GLY A 403 -4.48 2.10 33.06
C GLY A 403 -3.49 2.69 32.07
N ASP A 404 -2.36 2.00 31.89
CA ASP A 404 -1.21 2.55 31.17
C ASP A 404 -1.23 2.32 29.66
N THR A 405 -2.04 1.37 29.17
CA THR A 405 -1.99 0.95 27.76
C THR A 405 -2.99 1.71 26.90
N LEU A 406 -4.26 1.76 27.30
CA LEU A 406 -5.28 2.58 26.66
C LEU A 406 -5.46 3.87 27.46
N VAL A 407 -5.21 5.01 26.83
CA VAL A 407 -5.33 6.34 27.45
C VAL A 407 -6.39 7.12 26.71
N VAL A 408 -7.32 7.77 27.41
CA VAL A 408 -8.35 8.60 26.76
C VAL A 408 -7.78 9.96 26.40
N GLU A 409 -7.93 10.37 25.15
CA GLU A 409 -7.62 11.71 24.66
C GLU A 409 -8.93 12.53 24.59
N GLU A 410 -9.29 13.17 25.71
CA GLU A 410 -10.51 13.98 25.82
C GLU A 410 -10.39 15.31 25.04
N GLY A 411 -9.18 15.84 24.93
CA GLY A 411 -8.91 17.19 24.40
C GLY A 411 -9.43 18.30 25.32
N GLU A 412 -9.34 19.53 24.83
CA GLU A 412 -9.81 20.74 25.52
C GLU A 412 -10.86 21.47 24.67
N MET A 413 -11.92 21.97 25.28
CA MET A 413 -12.91 22.83 24.60
C MET A 413 -12.35 24.25 24.50
N VAL A 414 -12.26 24.79 23.29
CA VAL A 414 -11.60 26.06 23.00
C VAL A 414 -12.46 26.91 22.08
N SER A 415 -12.76 28.12 22.54
CA SER A 415 -13.46 29.16 21.77
C SER A 415 -12.56 30.32 21.35
N GLU A 416 -11.32 30.36 21.84
CA GLU A 416 -10.39 31.48 21.62
C GLU A 416 -9.15 31.06 20.82
N ALA A 417 -8.82 31.87 19.82
CA ALA A 417 -7.69 31.59 18.93
C ALA A 417 -6.34 31.58 19.65
N GLN A 418 -6.18 32.41 20.69
CA GLN A 418 -4.95 32.47 21.48
C GLN A 418 -4.74 31.18 22.27
N ARG A 419 -5.76 30.69 22.99
CA ARG A 419 -5.65 29.42 23.71
C ARG A 419 -5.34 28.25 22.78
N LEU A 420 -5.90 28.24 21.58
CA LEU A 420 -5.60 27.22 20.57
C LEU A 420 -4.13 27.28 20.08
N GLN A 421 -3.56 28.48 20.01
CA GLN A 421 -2.14 28.68 19.70
C GLN A 421 -1.26 28.19 20.85
N ASP A 422 -1.62 28.49 22.10
CA ASP A 422 -0.88 28.04 23.28
C ASP A 422 -0.84 26.50 23.33
N LEU A 423 -2.00 25.84 23.12
CA LEU A 423 -2.09 24.38 23.04
C LEU A 423 -1.26 23.79 21.88
N LEU A 424 -1.17 24.51 20.76
CA LEU A 424 -0.35 24.08 19.63
C LEU A 424 1.14 24.13 20.01
N ASP A 425 1.57 25.21 20.65
CA ASP A 425 2.96 25.39 21.09
C ASP A 425 3.33 24.40 22.20
N GLU A 426 2.41 24.12 23.14
CA GLU A 426 2.52 23.05 24.13
C GLU A 426 2.72 21.68 23.44
N ALA A 427 1.86 21.33 22.48
CA ALA A 427 1.97 20.06 21.75
C ALA A 427 3.30 19.94 20.98
N ILE A 428 3.76 21.03 20.36
CA ILE A 428 5.05 21.07 19.66
C ILE A 428 6.21 20.92 20.65
N SER A 429 6.12 21.53 21.84
CA SER A 429 7.16 21.42 22.87
C SER A 429 7.34 19.98 23.38
N LEU A 430 6.27 19.19 23.33
CA LEU A 430 6.25 17.75 23.63
C LEU A 430 6.69 16.87 22.44
N GLY A 431 7.15 17.47 21.34
CA GLY A 431 7.61 16.75 20.14
C GLY A 431 6.50 16.16 19.28
N LEU A 432 5.25 16.59 19.47
CA LEU A 432 4.10 16.12 18.69
C LEU A 432 3.94 16.90 17.38
N GLU A 433 3.15 16.36 16.44
CA GLU A 433 2.94 17.00 15.14
C GLU A 433 2.13 18.31 15.21
N GLY A 434 1.36 18.51 16.27
CA GLY A 434 0.47 19.65 16.47
C GLY A 434 -0.86 19.24 17.11
N LEU A 435 -1.98 19.75 16.59
CA LEU A 435 -3.32 19.47 17.08
C LEU A 435 -4.24 18.90 16.00
N VAL A 436 -5.23 18.10 16.42
CA VAL A 436 -6.44 17.81 15.66
C VAL A 436 -7.59 18.50 16.37
N VAL A 437 -8.15 19.53 15.75
CA VAL A 437 -9.32 20.24 16.25
C VAL A 437 -10.58 19.66 15.62
N LYS A 438 -11.61 19.47 16.43
CA LYS A 438 -12.84 18.80 16.02
C LYS A 438 -14.07 19.63 16.41
N ARG A 439 -15.10 19.62 15.57
CA ARG A 439 -16.41 20.20 15.87
C ARG A 439 -17.10 19.41 16.99
N PRO A 440 -17.47 20.01 18.14
CA PRO A 440 -18.03 19.29 19.28
C PRO A 440 -19.40 18.65 18.98
N ASP A 441 -20.20 19.30 18.15
CA ASP A 441 -21.54 18.89 17.73
C ASP A 441 -21.53 17.91 16.54
N SER A 442 -20.36 17.59 15.99
CA SER A 442 -20.26 16.81 14.76
C SER A 442 -20.39 15.30 14.97
N LYS A 443 -21.08 14.65 14.02
CA LYS A 443 -21.09 13.20 13.84
C LYS A 443 -19.74 12.67 13.38
N TYR A 444 -19.50 11.38 13.58
CA TYR A 444 -18.39 10.68 12.96
C TYR A 444 -18.75 10.32 11.51
N GLU A 445 -18.14 11.01 10.55
CA GLU A 445 -18.38 10.77 9.13
C GLU A 445 -17.31 9.82 8.57
N ALA A 446 -17.61 8.52 8.64
CA ALA A 446 -16.70 7.46 8.21
C ALA A 446 -16.24 7.66 6.76
N GLY A 447 -14.93 7.63 6.54
CA GLY A 447 -14.30 7.82 5.23
C GLY A 447 -14.33 9.25 4.66
N ALA A 448 -15.04 10.18 5.31
CA ALA A 448 -15.15 11.55 4.82
C ALA A 448 -13.89 12.36 5.13
N ARG A 449 -13.63 13.37 4.29
CA ARG A 449 -12.70 14.46 4.56
C ARG A 449 -13.47 15.77 4.44
N ASN A 450 -13.69 16.43 5.57
CA ASN A 450 -14.43 17.68 5.66
C ASN A 450 -13.92 18.51 6.85
N PHE A 451 -14.57 19.64 7.10
CA PHE A 451 -14.19 20.58 8.15
C PHE A 451 -14.68 20.19 9.55
N ASN A 452 -15.26 18.99 9.76
CA ASN A 452 -15.54 18.54 11.12
C ASN A 452 -14.26 18.29 11.89
N TRP A 453 -13.21 17.81 11.21
CA TRP A 453 -11.88 17.58 11.78
C TRP A 453 -10.87 18.40 10.99
N VAL A 454 -10.02 19.16 11.68
CA VAL A 454 -8.96 19.94 11.07
C VAL A 454 -7.63 19.64 11.77
N LYS A 455 -6.58 19.39 11.00
CA LYS A 455 -5.22 19.29 11.54
C LYS A 455 -4.57 20.68 11.53
N LEU A 456 -4.15 21.12 12.71
CA LEU A 456 -3.38 22.35 12.91
C LEU A 456 -1.94 21.95 13.21
N LYS A 457 -1.02 22.41 12.37
CA LYS A 457 0.41 22.11 12.49
C LYS A 457 1.19 23.43 12.49
N ARG A 458 2.41 23.42 13.00
CA ARG A 458 3.36 24.51 12.75
C ARG A 458 3.46 24.72 11.23
N HIS A 459 3.41 25.98 10.78
CA HIS A 459 3.69 26.30 9.38
C HIS A 459 5.00 25.60 8.98
N SER A 460 4.95 24.85 7.87
CA SER A 460 5.90 23.83 7.42
C SER A 460 7.37 24.14 7.75
N SER A 461 7.83 23.74 8.94
CA SER A 461 9.22 23.89 9.39
C SER A 461 10.04 22.61 9.17
N GLY A 462 9.43 21.58 8.59
CA GLY A 462 10.06 20.29 8.24
C GLY A 462 10.05 20.01 6.74
N GLU A 463 9.89 21.03 5.89
CA GLU A 463 10.38 20.95 4.52
C GLU A 463 11.78 21.56 4.55
N LEU A 464 12.78 20.86 4.00
CA LEU A 464 14.00 21.54 3.61
C LEU A 464 13.60 22.72 2.74
N LYS A 465 13.88 23.93 3.20
CA LYS A 465 13.67 25.14 2.40
C LYS A 465 14.58 25.15 1.17
N ASP A 466 15.70 24.43 1.27
CA ASP A 466 16.73 24.33 0.24
C ASP A 466 16.62 23.01 -0.55
N THR A 467 16.90 23.10 -1.84
CA THR A 467 17.04 21.95 -2.73
C THR A 467 18.45 21.36 -2.66
N ILE A 468 18.59 20.09 -3.03
CA ILE A 468 19.84 19.36 -3.02
C ILE A 468 20.17 18.98 -4.47
N ASP A 469 21.31 19.43 -4.96
CA ASP A 469 21.77 19.08 -6.30
C ASP A 469 22.45 17.71 -6.25
N CYS A 470 21.89 16.74 -6.97
CA CYS A 470 22.34 15.36 -6.99
C CYS A 470 22.83 14.96 -8.39
N VAL A 471 23.79 14.04 -8.45
CA VAL A 471 24.27 13.44 -9.69
C VAL A 471 23.57 12.11 -9.94
N ILE A 472 23.13 11.85 -11.16
CA ILE A 472 22.59 10.55 -11.58
C ILE A 472 23.74 9.56 -11.74
N LEU A 473 23.69 8.45 -10.99
CA LEU A 473 24.71 7.39 -10.98
C LEU A 473 24.25 6.10 -11.68
N GLY A 474 22.96 6.01 -11.96
CA GLY A 474 22.36 4.86 -12.63
C GLY A 474 20.84 4.91 -12.58
N TYR A 475 20.20 3.93 -13.20
CA TYR A 475 18.75 3.77 -13.11
C TYR A 475 18.35 2.31 -12.95
N ILE A 476 17.21 2.10 -12.30
CA ILE A 476 16.59 0.79 -12.13
C ILE A 476 15.45 0.69 -13.13
N PHE A 477 15.32 -0.45 -13.81
CA PHE A 477 14.27 -0.65 -14.79
C PHE A 477 12.87 -0.46 -14.19
N GLY A 478 11.98 0.09 -15.00
CA GLY A 478 10.59 0.29 -14.62
C GLY A 478 9.88 -1.00 -14.31
N LYS A 479 9.11 -1.01 -13.22
CA LYS A 479 8.11 -2.03 -12.95
C LYS A 479 6.72 -1.43 -13.21
N GLY A 480 5.79 -2.23 -13.72
CA GLY A 480 4.39 -1.80 -13.92
C GLY A 480 4.23 -0.76 -15.01
N LYS A 481 3.51 0.34 -14.73
CA LYS A 481 3.25 1.40 -15.72
C LYS A 481 4.54 1.91 -16.39
N ARG A 482 5.67 1.82 -15.67
CA ARG A 482 6.98 2.29 -16.15
C ARG A 482 7.80 1.22 -16.89
N SER A 483 7.34 -0.02 -17.03
CA SER A 483 8.09 -1.05 -17.78
C SER A 483 8.35 -0.61 -19.23
N GLY A 484 7.41 0.09 -19.85
CA GLY A 484 7.56 0.67 -21.19
C GLY A 484 8.37 1.97 -21.27
N PHE A 485 8.89 2.48 -20.14
CA PHE A 485 9.68 3.73 -20.11
C PHE A 485 11.19 3.46 -20.04
N GLY A 486 11.60 2.20 -19.89
CA GLY A 486 12.97 1.83 -19.57
C GLY A 486 13.30 2.10 -18.10
N ALA A 487 13.43 3.37 -17.70
CA ALA A 487 13.80 3.76 -16.33
C ALA A 487 12.58 3.93 -15.41
N GLY A 488 12.60 3.26 -14.25
CA GLY A 488 11.57 3.34 -13.20
C GLY A 488 11.94 4.23 -12.02
N SER A 489 13.24 4.30 -11.71
CA SER A 489 13.80 5.16 -10.66
C SER A 489 15.26 5.45 -10.94
N LEU A 490 15.70 6.66 -10.61
CA LEU A 490 17.09 7.10 -10.69
C LEU A 490 17.82 6.79 -9.38
N LEU A 491 19.00 6.21 -9.46
CA LEU A 491 19.95 6.14 -8.34
C LEU A 491 20.80 7.41 -8.38
N VAL A 492 20.77 8.19 -7.30
CA VAL A 492 21.41 9.50 -7.26
C VAL A 492 22.35 9.62 -6.07
N GLY A 493 23.37 10.45 -6.23
CA GLY A 493 24.37 10.72 -5.20
C GLY A 493 24.78 12.18 -5.12
N VAL A 494 25.56 12.47 -4.08
CA VAL A 494 26.21 13.75 -3.81
C VAL A 494 27.72 13.58 -3.95
N TYR A 495 28.47 14.69 -4.02
CA TYR A 495 29.91 14.66 -4.20
C TYR A 495 30.66 14.59 -2.84
N ASP A 496 31.59 13.66 -2.71
CA ASP A 496 32.56 13.59 -1.60
C ASP A 496 33.89 14.18 -2.09
N ASP A 497 34.09 15.46 -1.78
CA ASP A 497 35.26 16.25 -2.17
C ASP A 497 36.57 15.71 -1.58
N LYS A 498 36.51 15.01 -0.43
CA LYS A 498 37.70 14.45 0.21
C LYS A 498 38.21 13.18 -0.45
N LYS A 499 37.29 12.37 -0.98
CA LYS A 499 37.62 11.10 -1.64
C LYS A 499 37.59 11.18 -3.16
N ASP A 500 37.12 12.30 -3.70
CA ASP A 500 36.83 12.48 -5.12
C ASP A 500 35.87 11.41 -5.68
N GLU A 501 34.82 11.10 -4.90
CA GLU A 501 33.82 10.09 -5.22
C GLU A 501 32.40 10.66 -5.22
N PHE A 502 31.51 10.04 -5.99
CA PHE A 502 30.07 10.23 -5.91
C PHE A 502 29.46 9.14 -5.03
N VAL A 503 28.82 9.58 -3.93
CA VAL A 503 28.26 8.71 -2.90
C VAL A 503 26.73 8.78 -2.93
N THR A 504 26.07 7.63 -2.91
CA THR A 504 24.61 7.57 -3.04
C THR A 504 23.88 8.20 -1.85
N VAL A 505 22.81 8.93 -2.13
CA VAL A 505 21.96 9.58 -1.13
C VAL A 505 20.48 9.24 -1.31
N SER A 506 20.04 8.85 -2.52
CA SER A 506 18.62 8.54 -2.72
C SER A 506 18.33 7.68 -3.95
N LYS A 507 17.09 7.16 -3.99
CA LYS A 507 16.43 6.67 -5.20
C LYS A 507 15.24 7.57 -5.50
N ILE A 508 15.22 8.15 -6.69
CA ILE A 508 14.17 9.08 -7.09
C ILE A 508 13.24 8.39 -8.08
N GLY A 509 11.96 8.33 -7.72
CA GLY A 509 10.90 7.81 -8.58
C GLY A 509 9.78 8.81 -8.82
N THR A 510 9.90 10.07 -8.40
CA THR A 510 8.83 11.07 -8.50
C THR A 510 9.41 12.44 -8.89
N GLY A 511 8.56 13.35 -9.37
CA GLY A 511 8.95 14.72 -9.76
C GLY A 511 8.97 14.98 -11.27
N LEU A 512 8.99 13.92 -12.10
CA LEU A 512 8.91 14.02 -13.55
C LEU A 512 7.57 13.55 -14.10
N SER A 513 7.14 14.17 -15.20
CA SER A 513 6.03 13.72 -16.05
C SER A 513 6.36 12.39 -16.75
N ASP A 514 5.33 11.68 -17.24
CA ASP A 514 5.50 10.42 -17.96
C ASP A 514 6.32 10.58 -19.27
N GLU A 515 6.29 11.76 -19.91
CA GLU A 515 7.09 12.06 -21.10
C GLU A 515 8.57 12.24 -20.74
N GLU A 516 8.86 12.98 -19.68
CA GLU A 516 10.24 13.16 -19.19
C GLU A 516 10.86 11.85 -18.69
N TRP A 517 10.06 10.97 -18.06
CA TRP A 517 10.53 9.63 -17.68
C TRP A 517 10.96 8.79 -18.89
N ARG A 518 10.26 8.88 -20.02
CA ARG A 518 10.69 8.22 -21.27
C ARG A 518 11.97 8.85 -21.83
N GLY A 519 12.14 10.16 -21.65
CA GLY A 519 13.35 10.88 -22.03
C GLY A 519 14.60 10.49 -21.22
N ILE A 520 14.46 10.00 -19.98
CA ILE A 520 15.59 9.60 -19.13
C ILE A 520 16.40 8.47 -19.77
N GLU A 521 15.73 7.45 -20.32
CA GLU A 521 16.44 6.33 -20.93
C GLU A 521 17.31 6.84 -22.09
N VAL A 522 16.75 7.68 -22.96
CA VAL A 522 17.45 8.27 -24.10
C VAL A 522 18.65 9.11 -23.65
N LYS A 523 18.47 9.97 -22.64
CA LYS A 523 19.56 10.78 -22.08
C LYS A 523 20.66 9.91 -21.45
N SER A 524 20.26 8.86 -20.74
CA SER A 524 21.17 7.97 -20.00
C SER A 524 21.87 6.94 -20.90
N GLN A 525 21.27 6.59 -22.06
CA GLN A 525 21.83 5.59 -22.98
C GLN A 525 23.22 5.99 -23.49
N LYS A 526 23.45 7.28 -23.77
CA LYS A 526 24.75 7.80 -24.22
C LYS A 526 25.84 7.75 -23.15
N LEU A 527 25.44 7.64 -21.88
CA LEU A 527 26.33 7.63 -20.71
C LEU A 527 26.32 6.27 -20.01
N LYS A 528 25.72 5.26 -20.64
CA LYS A 528 25.62 3.92 -20.08
C LYS A 528 26.98 3.25 -20.01
N VAL A 529 27.30 2.69 -18.85
CA VAL A 529 28.52 1.90 -18.65
C VAL A 529 28.18 0.46 -18.23
N LYS A 530 29.08 -0.48 -18.54
CA LYS A 530 28.87 -1.92 -18.30
C LYS A 530 29.00 -2.31 -16.82
N SER A 531 29.79 -1.57 -16.07
CA SER A 531 30.10 -1.81 -14.66
C SER A 531 30.05 -0.50 -13.87
N LYS A 532 30.01 -0.59 -12.54
CA LYS A 532 30.04 0.57 -11.66
C LYS A 532 31.24 1.49 -12.00
N PRO A 533 31.03 2.80 -12.25
CA PRO A 533 32.14 3.73 -12.46
C PRO A 533 33.09 3.74 -11.27
N ALA A 534 34.38 3.98 -11.50
CA ALA A 534 35.42 3.93 -10.46
C ALA A 534 35.17 4.95 -9.34
N ARG A 535 34.77 6.18 -9.71
CA ARG A 535 34.42 7.26 -8.77
C ARG A 535 33.03 7.12 -8.15
N VAL A 536 32.36 5.96 -8.26
CA VAL A 536 31.02 5.75 -7.69
C VAL A 536 31.06 4.76 -6.53
N ASN A 537 30.62 5.25 -5.37
CA ASN A 537 30.51 4.46 -4.16
C ASN A 537 29.03 4.23 -3.81
N SER A 538 28.60 2.97 -3.95
CA SER A 538 27.21 2.56 -3.77
C SER A 538 27.16 1.11 -3.28
N LEU A 539 26.31 0.86 -2.28
CA LEU A 539 25.88 -0.50 -1.89
C LEU A 539 24.71 -1.00 -2.74
N ILE A 540 24.03 -0.08 -3.43
CA ILE A 540 22.89 -0.38 -4.29
C ILE A 540 23.42 -0.60 -5.72
N ILE A 541 23.04 -1.73 -6.31
CA ILE A 541 23.33 -2.04 -7.71
C ILE A 541 22.09 -1.66 -8.55
N PRO A 542 22.16 -0.65 -9.42
CA PRO A 542 21.08 -0.32 -10.35
C PRO A 542 21.00 -1.35 -11.48
N SER A 543 19.91 -1.33 -12.24
CA SER A 543 19.79 -2.16 -13.45
C SER A 543 20.78 -1.74 -14.52
N VAL A 544 21.05 -0.44 -14.61
CA VAL A 544 22.00 0.15 -15.54
C VAL A 544 22.83 1.21 -14.80
N TRP A 545 24.15 1.10 -14.93
CA TRP A 545 25.09 2.10 -14.46
C TRP A 545 25.23 3.23 -15.48
N VAL A 546 25.36 4.45 -14.99
CA VAL A 546 25.49 5.67 -15.80
C VAL A 546 26.73 6.44 -15.32
N GLU A 547 27.47 7.02 -16.27
CA GLU A 547 28.62 7.87 -15.97
C GLU A 547 28.16 9.12 -15.18
N PRO A 548 28.80 9.47 -14.05
CA PRO A 548 28.39 10.59 -13.19
C PRO A 548 28.60 11.94 -13.88
N ARG A 549 27.59 12.38 -14.62
CA ARG A 549 27.64 13.63 -15.41
C ARG A 549 26.36 14.44 -15.32
N LEU A 550 25.21 13.79 -15.20
CA LEU A 550 23.92 14.46 -15.19
C LEU A 550 23.57 14.94 -13.79
N VAL A 551 23.47 16.26 -13.61
CA VAL A 551 23.05 16.88 -12.35
C VAL A 551 21.56 17.20 -12.40
N ILE A 552 20.89 16.94 -11.29
CA ILE A 552 19.47 17.22 -11.08
C ILE A 552 19.28 17.95 -9.76
N GLU A 553 18.29 18.80 -9.71
CA GLU A 553 17.86 19.47 -8.49
C GLU A 553 16.76 18.63 -7.82
N VAL A 554 16.90 18.39 -6.51
CA VAL A 554 16.04 17.49 -5.75
C VAL A 554 15.48 18.22 -4.53
N LEU A 555 14.15 18.20 -4.39
CA LEU A 555 13.47 18.65 -3.19
C LEU A 555 13.18 17.44 -2.29
N ALA A 556 13.40 17.58 -0.98
CA ALA A 556 13.11 16.56 0.02
C ALA A 556 12.42 17.20 1.23
N ASP A 557 11.66 16.42 1.98
CA ASP A 557 11.05 16.92 3.22
C ASP A 557 12.12 17.01 4.32
N GLU A 558 12.92 15.95 4.50
CA GLU A 558 14.01 15.90 5.47
C GLU A 558 15.15 14.98 5.00
N ILE A 559 16.32 15.14 5.61
CA ILE A 559 17.45 14.21 5.56
C ILE A 559 17.37 13.26 6.75
N THR A 560 17.59 11.98 6.50
CA THR A 560 17.50 10.90 7.48
C THR A 560 18.77 10.05 7.46
N ARG A 561 19.02 9.27 8.52
CA ARG A 561 20.07 8.26 8.51
C ARG A 561 19.64 7.02 7.73
N SER A 562 20.55 6.44 6.96
CA SER A 562 20.29 5.32 6.06
C SER A 562 21.39 4.26 6.10
N PRO A 563 21.04 2.97 6.28
CA PRO A 563 22.03 1.89 6.28
C PRO A 563 22.52 1.53 4.87
N VAL A 564 21.73 1.85 3.83
CA VAL A 564 21.97 1.42 2.44
C VAL A 564 22.61 2.48 1.55
N HIS A 565 22.50 3.75 1.94
CA HIS A 565 23.14 4.87 1.24
C HIS A 565 24.52 5.17 1.84
N THR A 566 25.42 5.64 0.99
CA THR A 566 26.85 5.76 1.28
C THR A 566 27.29 7.19 1.58
N ALA A 567 26.44 8.19 1.28
CA ALA A 567 26.72 9.58 1.61
C ALA A 567 26.98 9.75 3.11
N GLY A 568 28.16 10.25 3.48
CA GLY A 568 28.57 10.44 4.88
C GLY A 568 28.65 9.17 5.73
N LYS A 569 28.65 7.97 5.11
CA LYS A 569 28.74 6.70 5.82
C LYS A 569 30.15 6.48 6.37
N THR A 570 30.23 5.99 7.61
CA THR A 570 31.50 5.58 8.24
C THR A 570 31.44 4.09 8.63
N GLU A 571 32.50 3.55 9.23
CA GLU A 571 32.51 2.17 9.73
C GLU A 571 31.50 1.95 10.87
N THR A 572 31.23 3.00 11.65
CA THR A 572 30.40 2.94 12.87
C THR A 572 29.04 3.61 12.70
N GLU A 573 28.87 4.52 11.73
CA GLU A 573 27.62 5.26 11.52
C GLU A 573 27.00 4.99 10.14
N PRO A 574 25.67 4.86 10.07
CA PRO A 574 24.95 4.82 8.79
C PRO A 574 25.12 6.14 8.01
N GLY A 575 25.02 6.04 6.68
CA GLY A 575 25.04 7.21 5.81
C GLY A 575 23.76 8.04 5.91
N TYR A 576 23.58 8.98 4.99
CA TYR A 576 22.44 9.88 4.92
C TYR A 576 21.56 9.59 3.71
N ALA A 577 20.27 9.88 3.80
CA ALA A 577 19.33 9.75 2.71
C ALA A 577 18.22 10.81 2.73
N LEU A 578 17.68 11.09 1.55
CA LEU A 578 16.58 12.06 1.37
C LEU A 578 15.22 11.39 1.55
N ARG A 579 14.35 11.99 2.39
CA ARG A 579 12.95 11.56 2.58
C ARG A 579 12.02 12.30 1.64
N PHE A 580 11.12 11.56 1.00
CA PHE A 580 10.20 12.05 -0.04
C PHE A 580 10.88 12.89 -1.15
N PRO A 581 11.97 12.36 -1.75
CA PRO A 581 12.71 13.07 -2.77
C PRO A 581 11.87 13.22 -4.05
N ARG A 582 11.84 14.44 -4.58
CA ARG A 582 11.19 14.81 -5.83
C ARG A 582 12.21 15.52 -6.71
N LEU A 583 12.38 15.02 -7.93
CA LEU A 583 13.17 15.74 -8.92
C LEU A 583 12.42 17.02 -9.29
N VAL A 584 13.10 18.17 -9.23
CA VAL A 584 12.56 19.48 -9.58
C VAL A 584 12.88 19.80 -11.04
N GLN A 585 14.17 19.80 -11.38
CA GLN A 585 14.65 20.06 -12.74
C GLN A 585 16.02 19.42 -13.01
N PHE A 586 16.40 19.38 -14.28
CA PHE A 586 17.76 19.02 -14.72
C PHE A 586 18.65 20.27 -14.74
N ARG A 587 19.87 20.16 -14.24
CA ARG A 587 20.85 21.26 -14.12
C ARG A 587 22.06 21.07 -15.05
N GLU A 588 21.86 20.36 -16.16
CA GLU A 588 22.92 20.01 -17.12
C GLU A 588 23.51 21.23 -17.83
N ALA A 589 22.75 22.33 -17.94
CA ALA A 589 23.18 23.54 -18.63
C ALA A 589 24.10 24.41 -17.77
N ASP A 590 24.02 24.28 -16.45
CA ASP A 590 24.62 25.21 -15.50
C ASP A 590 25.45 24.55 -14.39
N LYS A 591 25.44 23.22 -14.24
CA LYS A 591 26.25 22.48 -13.26
C LYS A 591 26.97 21.26 -13.85
N LYS A 592 28.23 21.05 -13.42
CA LYS A 592 28.96 19.79 -13.59
C LYS A 592 28.73 18.86 -12.40
N ALA A 593 29.09 17.59 -12.55
CA ALA A 593 28.89 16.59 -11.49
C ALA A 593 29.59 16.98 -10.18
N GLU A 594 30.81 17.52 -10.26
CA GLU A 594 31.57 18.01 -9.12
C GLU A 594 30.96 19.28 -8.45
N ASP A 595 30.05 19.99 -9.13
CA ASP A 595 29.31 21.14 -8.59
C ASP A 595 28.00 20.74 -7.87
N ALA A 596 27.75 19.43 -7.75
CA ALA A 596 26.66 18.89 -6.97
C ALA A 596 26.85 19.19 -5.48
N THR A 597 25.76 19.11 -4.71
CA THR A 597 25.84 19.24 -3.25
C THR A 597 26.87 18.27 -2.70
N THR A 598 27.65 18.71 -1.73
CA THR A 598 28.72 17.93 -1.11
C THR A 598 28.21 17.15 0.10
N VAL A 599 28.94 16.09 0.48
CA VAL A 599 28.67 15.35 1.73
C VAL A 599 28.71 16.27 2.95
N LYS A 600 29.61 17.26 2.96
CA LYS A 600 29.73 18.22 4.05
C LYS A 600 28.46 19.07 4.17
N GLU A 601 28.00 19.68 3.07
CA GLU A 601 26.76 20.47 3.03
C GLU A 601 25.56 19.62 3.47
N LEU A 602 25.46 18.39 2.98
CA LEU A 602 24.38 17.47 3.36
C LEU A 602 24.35 17.21 4.89
N ILE A 603 25.51 17.02 5.52
CA ILE A 603 25.62 16.82 6.97
C ILE A 603 25.24 18.10 7.73
N GLU A 604 25.61 19.27 7.21
CA GLU A 604 25.26 20.56 7.80
C GLU A 604 23.75 20.80 7.75
N MET A 605 23.12 20.54 6.60
CA MET A 605 21.66 20.58 6.43
C MET A 605 20.96 19.64 7.43
N TYR A 606 21.43 18.39 7.57
CA TYR A 606 20.89 17.45 8.55
C TYR A 606 20.98 17.98 9.99
N LYS A 607 22.12 18.56 10.39
CA LYS A 607 22.29 19.12 11.73
C LYS A 607 21.37 20.32 12.00
N GLN A 608 21.10 21.12 10.97
CA GLN A 608 20.21 22.28 11.08
C GLN A 608 18.75 21.88 11.29
N GLN A 609 18.32 20.71 10.79
CA GLN A 609 16.94 20.20 11.01
C GLN A 609 16.57 20.04 12.49
N TYR A 610 17.56 19.83 13.36
CA TYR A 610 17.37 19.58 14.79
C TYR A 610 17.88 20.71 15.69
N LYS A 611 18.37 21.82 15.12
CA LYS A 611 18.72 23.01 15.91
C LYS A 611 17.44 23.78 16.24
N LYS A 612 17.14 23.82 17.53
CA LYS A 612 16.00 24.51 18.16
C LYS A 612 16.01 26.00 17.91
#